data_AF-A0A653JB61-F1
#
_entry.id   AF-A0A653JB61-F1
#
_cell.length_a   1.000
_cell.length_b   1.000
_cell.length_c   1.000
_cell.angle_alpha   90.00
_cell.angle_beta   90.00
_cell.angle_gamma   90.00
#
_symmetry.space_group_name_H-M   'P 1'
#
loop_
_entity.id
_entity.type
_entity.pdbx_description
1 polymer ?
#
loop_
_entity_poly.entity_id
_entity_poly.type
_entity_poly.pdbx_seq_one_letter_code
_entity_poly.pdbx_strand_id
1 'polypeptide(L)'
;MATLASAVPVRREPVTIAPDRVERVLGVLTILLLGFVLAALLRGSAHWSRLPLILWVHLATMITTLALTPAILWMRRGTRLHRRLGYAWVSALALTAIDSFAIRTSGHLSLIHILSVVTLCALPMLVISARRHDHKRHRRVVRGLVIGALLTAGFFTFPFHRMLGSWLFG
;
A
#
# COMPACT_ATOMS: atom_id res chain seq x y z
N MET A 1 -36.01 37.46 -31.68
CA MET A 1 -35.27 37.53 -30.41
C MET A 1 -34.58 36.18 -30.19
N ALA A 2 -33.32 36.07 -30.61
CA ALA A 2 -32.54 34.82 -30.49
C ALA A 2 -31.69 34.89 -29.21
N THR A 3 -32.06 34.08 -28.22
CA THR A 3 -31.34 33.95 -26.95
C THR A 3 -30.06 33.15 -27.18
N LEU A 4 -28.92 33.84 -27.23
CA LEU A 4 -27.61 33.18 -27.24
C LEU A 4 -27.38 32.55 -25.86
N ALA A 5 -27.47 31.23 -25.78
CA ALA A 5 -27.07 30.46 -24.62
C ALA A 5 -25.55 30.58 -24.44
N SER A 6 -25.13 31.40 -23.48
CA SER A 6 -23.73 31.53 -23.08
C SER A 6 -23.22 30.18 -22.57
N ALA A 7 -22.40 29.51 -23.37
CA ALA A 7 -21.72 28.28 -22.95
C ALA A 7 -20.78 28.60 -21.79
N VAL A 8 -21.10 28.11 -20.59
CA VAL A 8 -20.23 28.21 -19.41
C VAL A 8 -18.94 27.42 -19.71
N PRO A 9 -17.76 28.05 -19.73
CA PRO A 9 -16.51 27.33 -19.96
C PRO A 9 -16.26 26.37 -18.80
N VAL A 10 -16.31 25.07 -19.06
CA VAL A 10 -15.92 24.04 -18.10
C VAL A 10 -14.43 24.22 -17.79
N ARG A 11 -14.12 24.86 -16.66
CA ARG A 11 -12.75 25.08 -16.19
C ARG A 11 -12.14 23.73 -15.83
N ARG A 12 -11.37 23.14 -16.76
CA ARG A 12 -10.60 21.92 -16.50
C ARG A 12 -9.44 22.29 -15.60
N GLU A 13 -9.58 22.09 -14.28
CA GLU A 13 -8.46 22.29 -13.37
C GLU A 13 -7.26 21.43 -13.81
N PRO A 14 -6.06 22.02 -13.90
CA PRO A 14 -4.87 21.28 -14.29
C PRO A 14 -4.62 20.15 -13.31
N VAL A 15 -4.51 18.92 -13.82
CA VAL A 15 -4.21 17.75 -12.99
C VAL A 15 -2.81 17.95 -12.40
N THR A 16 -2.73 18.17 -11.08
CA THR A 16 -1.46 18.37 -10.39
C THR A 16 -0.63 17.08 -10.42
N ILE A 17 0.50 17.12 -11.12
CA ILE A 17 1.42 15.98 -11.27
C ILE A 17 2.29 15.80 -10.00
N ALA A 18 2.49 16.88 -9.24
CA ALA A 18 3.27 16.91 -8.01
C ALA A 18 2.52 16.25 -6.83
N PRO A 19 3.25 15.64 -5.88
CA PRO A 19 2.67 15.10 -4.66
C PRO A 19 2.08 16.20 -3.78
N ASP A 20 0.85 16.00 -3.31
CA ASP A 20 0.23 16.92 -2.34
C ASP A 20 0.61 16.57 -0.89
N ARG A 21 0.15 17.41 0.05
CA ARG A 21 0.43 17.24 1.48
C ARG A 21 0.02 15.86 2.01
N VAL A 22 -1.11 15.33 1.56
CA VAL A 22 -1.60 14.00 1.99
C VAL A 22 -0.60 12.93 1.58
N GLU A 23 -0.10 12.97 0.33
CA GLU A 23 0.85 11.97 -0.17
C GLU A 23 2.23 12.07 0.47
N ARG A 24 2.63 13.28 0.87
CA ARG A 24 3.82 13.49 1.69
C ARG A 24 3.67 12.84 3.05
N VAL A 25 2.57 13.11 3.74
CA VAL A 25 2.26 12.50 5.04
C VAL A 25 2.18 10.98 4.92
N LEU A 26 1.48 10.44 3.93
CA LEU A 26 1.40 8.99 3.71
C LEU A 26 2.78 8.37 3.48
N GLY A 27 3.64 9.02 2.68
CA GLY A 27 5.02 8.57 2.49
C GLY A 27 5.81 8.53 3.80
N VAL A 28 5.72 9.58 4.62
CA VAL A 28 6.40 9.62 5.93
C VAL A 28 5.86 8.54 6.86
N LEU A 29 4.54 8.37 6.94
CA LEU A 29 3.92 7.31 7.75
C LEU A 29 4.38 5.92 7.31
N THR A 30 4.51 5.67 5.99
CA THR A 30 5.05 4.39 5.51
C THR A 30 6.52 4.18 5.85
N ILE A 31 7.34 5.24 5.84
CA ILE A 31 8.75 5.15 6.27
C ILE A 31 8.84 4.86 7.77
N LEU A 32 8.05 5.54 8.59
CA LEU A 32 8.00 5.29 10.03
C LEU A 32 7.57 3.85 10.31
N LEU A 33 6.50 3.38 9.66
CA LEU A 33 6.03 2.00 9.76
C LEU A 33 7.12 0.99 9.34
N LEU A 34 7.81 1.24 8.22
CA LEU A 34 8.92 0.41 7.79
C LEU A 34 10.05 0.38 8.84
N GLY A 35 10.39 1.52 9.43
CA GLY A 35 11.38 1.62 10.50
C GLY A 35 10.99 0.77 11.72
N PHE A 36 9.72 0.84 12.15
CA PHE A 36 9.21 -0.01 13.24
C PHE A 36 9.27 -1.50 12.91
N VAL A 37 8.91 -1.90 11.69
CA VAL A 37 8.99 -3.30 11.24
C VAL A 37 10.44 -3.79 11.26
N LEU A 38 11.38 -3.00 10.73
CA LEU A 38 12.81 -3.36 10.74
C LEU A 38 13.37 -3.44 12.16
N ALA A 39 13.04 -2.49 13.03
CA ALA A 39 13.46 -2.52 14.44
C ALA A 39 12.94 -3.77 15.17
N ALA A 40 11.68 -4.13 14.95
CA ALA A 40 11.08 -5.32 15.53
C ALA A 40 11.76 -6.62 15.02
N LEU A 41 12.09 -6.69 13.72
CA LEU A 41 12.82 -7.83 13.16
C LEU A 41 14.22 -7.99 13.74
N LEU A 42 14.95 -6.88 13.93
CA LEU A 42 16.28 -6.89 14.53
C LEU A 42 16.24 -7.35 15.99
N ARG A 43 15.29 -6.84 16.78
CA ARG A 43 15.09 -7.27 18.17
C ARG A 43 14.69 -8.74 18.28
N GLY A 44 13.91 -9.23 17.32
CA GLY A 44 13.48 -10.63 17.23
C GLY A 44 14.50 -11.62 16.69
N SER A 45 15.75 -11.21 16.45
CA SER A 45 16.80 -12.03 15.83
C SER A 45 17.01 -13.40 16.49
N ALA A 46 16.81 -13.49 17.81
CA ALA A 46 16.88 -14.73 18.57
C ALA A 46 15.86 -15.80 18.15
N HIS A 47 14.78 -15.42 17.46
CA HIS A 47 13.67 -16.31 17.11
C HIS A 47 13.60 -16.66 15.62
N TRP A 48 14.50 -16.12 14.79
CA TRP A 48 14.46 -16.27 13.33
C TRP A 48 14.46 -17.74 12.87
N SER A 49 15.17 -18.61 13.60
CA SER A 49 15.25 -20.05 13.31
C SER A 49 13.94 -20.80 13.52
N ARG A 50 12.97 -20.22 14.22
CA ARG A 50 11.67 -20.85 14.54
C ARG A 50 10.56 -20.46 13.57
N LEU A 51 10.83 -19.54 12.65
CA LEU A 51 9.82 -19.02 11.73
C LEU A 51 9.65 -19.93 10.51
N PRO A 52 8.42 -20.29 10.13
CA PRO A 52 8.17 -20.99 8.88
C PRO A 52 8.53 -20.09 7.69
N LEU A 53 8.99 -20.70 6.61
CA LEU A 53 9.43 -20.01 5.39
C LEU A 53 8.36 -19.07 4.82
N ILE A 54 7.08 -19.41 4.93
CA ILE A 54 5.97 -18.59 4.43
C ILE A 54 5.91 -17.21 5.11
N LEU A 55 6.28 -17.10 6.39
CA LEU A 55 6.34 -15.81 7.07
C LEU A 55 7.49 -14.96 6.54
N TRP A 56 8.64 -15.56 6.22
CA TRP A 56 9.75 -14.84 5.59
C TRP A 56 9.37 -14.29 4.22
N VAL A 57 8.65 -15.08 3.42
CA VAL A 57 8.13 -14.63 2.12
C VAL A 57 7.19 -13.44 2.30
N HIS A 58 6.21 -13.56 3.21
CA HIS A 58 5.26 -12.50 3.50
C HIS A 58 5.94 -11.22 4.04
N LEU A 59 6.94 -11.36 4.92
CA LEU A 59 7.70 -10.22 5.43
C LEU A 59 8.51 -9.55 4.32
N ALA A 60 9.15 -10.32 3.43
CA ALA A 60 9.92 -9.77 2.32
C ALA A 60 9.04 -9.01 1.32
N THR A 61 7.87 -9.54 0.97
CA THR A 61 6.90 -8.89 0.08
C THR A 61 6.32 -7.62 0.73
N MET A 62 5.99 -7.66 2.02
CA MET A 62 5.55 -6.50 2.79
C MET A 62 6.61 -5.39 2.88
N ILE A 63 7.85 -5.73 3.23
CA ILE A 63 8.96 -4.77 3.33
C ILE A 63 9.21 -4.11 1.97
N THR A 64 9.23 -4.90 0.90
CA THR A 64 9.40 -4.39 -0.46
C THR A 64 8.28 -3.40 -0.81
N THR A 65 7.04 -3.74 -0.48
CA THR A 65 5.88 -2.89 -0.73
C THR A 65 5.97 -1.58 0.08
N LEU A 66 6.32 -1.65 1.37
CA LEU A 66 6.52 -0.49 2.24
C LEU A 66 7.65 0.41 1.73
N ALA A 67 8.79 -0.15 1.31
CA ALA A 67 9.92 0.61 0.79
C ALA A 67 9.61 1.31 -0.54
N LEU A 68 8.86 0.65 -1.43
CA LEU A 68 8.47 1.23 -2.72
C LEU A 68 7.41 2.33 -2.58
N THR A 69 6.57 2.29 -1.54
CA THR A 69 5.46 3.23 -1.35
C THR A 69 5.87 4.72 -1.31
N PRO A 70 6.83 5.18 -0.47
CA PRO A 70 7.25 6.58 -0.49
C PRO A 70 7.88 6.95 -1.83
N ALA A 71 8.65 6.04 -2.45
CA ALA A 71 9.28 6.28 -3.74
C ALA A 71 8.24 6.55 -4.84
N ILE A 72 7.16 5.75 -4.93
CA ILE A 72 6.11 5.95 -5.95
C ILE A 72 5.22 7.16 -5.63
N LEU A 73 5.03 7.51 -4.36
CA LEU A 73 4.20 8.65 -3.95
C LEU A 73 4.87 9.99 -4.22
N TRP A 74 6.19 10.09 -4.02
CA TRP A 74 6.93 11.36 -4.14
C TRP A 74 7.55 11.58 -5.52
N MET A 75 7.71 10.53 -6.32
CA MET A 75 8.23 10.63 -7.67
C MET A 75 7.26 11.32 -8.63
N ARG A 76 7.81 11.99 -9.64
CA ARG A 76 7.05 12.54 -10.76
C ARG A 76 6.25 11.43 -11.47
N ARG A 77 4.92 11.60 -11.46
CA ARG A 77 3.96 10.66 -12.05
C ARG A 77 4.09 10.61 -13.57
N GLY A 78 3.78 9.44 -14.13
CA GLY A 78 3.73 9.22 -15.58
C GLY A 78 5.07 8.94 -16.26
N THR A 79 6.20 9.08 -15.54
CA THR A 79 7.55 8.71 -16.02
C THR A 79 7.66 7.19 -16.23
N ARG A 80 8.60 6.75 -17.09
CA ARG A 80 8.87 5.32 -17.30
C ARG A 80 9.26 4.63 -15.99
N LEU A 81 10.04 5.32 -15.15
CA LEU A 81 10.44 4.82 -13.84
C LEU A 81 9.24 4.66 -12.89
N HIS A 82 8.35 5.66 -12.81
CA HIS A 82 7.12 5.55 -12.00
C HIS A 82 6.26 4.35 -12.42
N ARG A 83 6.16 4.06 -13.72
CA ARG A 83 5.42 2.89 -14.21
C ARG A 83 6.08 1.57 -13.79
N ARG A 84 7.40 1.45 -13.96
CA ARG A 84 8.15 0.25 -13.57
C ARG A 84 8.03 -0.03 -12.07
N LEU A 85 8.27 0.99 -11.25
CA LEU A 85 8.13 0.88 -9.79
C LEU A 85 6.67 0.64 -9.38
N GLY A 86 5.71 1.25 -10.08
CA GLY A 86 4.29 1.01 -9.85
C GLY A 86 3.88 -0.44 -10.12
N TYR A 87 4.38 -1.06 -11.20
CA TYR A 87 4.14 -2.48 -11.46
C TYR A 87 4.82 -3.37 -10.43
N ALA A 88 6.07 -3.09 -10.05
CA ALA A 88 6.76 -3.82 -9.00
C ALA A 88 6.00 -3.74 -7.66
N TRP A 89 5.50 -2.56 -7.30
CA TRP A 89 4.69 -2.34 -6.11
C TRP A 89 3.36 -3.09 -6.17
N VAL A 90 2.66 -3.08 -7.31
CA VAL A 90 1.43 -3.87 -7.52
C VAL A 90 1.70 -5.37 -7.37
N SER A 91 2.78 -5.88 -7.97
CA SER A 91 3.14 -7.29 -7.88
C SER A 91 3.50 -7.70 -6.45
N ALA A 92 4.29 -6.89 -5.75
CA ALA A 92 4.65 -7.15 -4.35
C ALA A 92 3.43 -7.14 -3.43
N LEU A 93 2.52 -6.17 -3.62
CA LEU A 93 1.28 -6.07 -2.85
C LEU A 93 0.30 -7.21 -3.20
N ALA A 94 0.26 -7.67 -4.45
CA ALA A 94 -0.52 -8.85 -4.83
C ALA A 94 0.01 -10.12 -4.16
N LEU A 95 1.34 -10.34 -4.19
CA LEU A 95 1.98 -11.48 -3.54
C LEU A 95 1.69 -11.47 -2.03
N THR A 96 1.86 -10.31 -1.38
CA THR A 96 1.51 -10.09 0.04
C THR A 96 0.05 -10.43 0.35
N ALA A 97 -0.88 -10.07 -0.53
CA ALA A 97 -2.28 -10.38 -0.32
C ALA A 97 -2.55 -11.88 -0.49
N ILE A 98 -1.93 -12.52 -1.49
CA ILE A 98 -2.10 -13.95 -1.77
C ILE A 98 -1.47 -14.82 -0.67
N ASP A 99 -0.23 -14.54 -0.28
CA ASP A 99 0.48 -15.32 0.74
C ASP A 99 -0.15 -15.18 2.13
N SER A 100 -0.82 -14.06 2.42
CA SER A 100 -1.56 -13.88 3.68
C SER A 100 -2.67 -14.92 3.90
N PHE A 101 -3.27 -15.48 2.84
CA PHE A 101 -4.26 -16.55 2.96
C PHE A 101 -3.63 -17.88 3.40
N ALA A 102 -2.33 -18.08 3.13
CA ALA A 102 -1.59 -19.23 3.61
C ALA A 102 -1.24 -19.10 5.10
N ILE A 103 -1.19 -17.87 5.63
CA ILE A 103 -0.95 -17.58 7.05
C ILE A 103 -2.28 -17.76 7.81
N ARG A 104 -2.63 -19.01 8.11
CA ARG A 104 -3.85 -19.32 8.87
C ARG A 104 -3.69 -18.91 10.33
N THR A 105 -4.51 -17.94 10.77
CA THR A 105 -4.76 -17.73 12.19
C THR A 105 -5.93 -18.63 12.58
N SER A 106 -5.64 -19.84 13.09
CA SER A 106 -6.58 -20.65 13.89
C SER A 106 -8.00 -20.85 13.31
N GLY A 107 -8.13 -21.11 12.00
CA GLY A 107 -9.40 -21.59 11.40
C GLY A 107 -10.52 -20.56 11.19
N HIS A 108 -10.31 -19.28 11.50
CA HIS A 108 -11.31 -18.21 11.29
C HIS A 108 -10.85 -17.16 10.27
N LEU A 109 -11.81 -16.54 9.58
CA LEU A 109 -11.58 -15.34 8.76
C LEU A 109 -11.16 -14.18 9.66
N SER A 110 -9.85 -13.98 9.81
CA SER A 110 -9.28 -12.80 10.48
C SER A 110 -9.44 -11.56 9.60
N LEU A 111 -9.48 -10.36 10.22
CA LEU A 111 -9.57 -9.07 9.54
C LEU A 111 -8.51 -8.90 8.43
N ILE A 112 -7.35 -9.53 8.58
CA ILE A 112 -6.28 -9.54 7.57
C ILE A 112 -6.74 -10.19 6.26
N HIS A 113 -7.56 -11.25 6.31
CA HIS A 113 -8.10 -11.89 5.09
C HIS A 113 -9.06 -10.98 4.35
N ILE A 114 -9.89 -10.22 5.09
CA ILE A 114 -10.79 -9.23 4.51
C ILE A 114 -9.97 -8.14 3.81
N LEU A 115 -8.91 -7.64 4.46
CA LEU A 115 -7.99 -6.67 3.86
C LEU A 115 -7.32 -7.21 2.59
N SER A 116 -6.95 -8.49 2.57
CA SER A 116 -6.35 -9.15 1.41
C SER A 116 -7.33 -9.27 0.24
N VAL A 117 -8.58 -9.66 0.49
CA VAL A 117 -9.63 -9.68 -0.55
C VAL A 117 -9.85 -8.29 -1.12
N VAL A 118 -10.02 -7.28 -0.26
CA VAL A 118 -10.21 -5.88 -0.69
C VAL A 118 -9.01 -5.41 -1.51
N THR A 119 -7.80 -5.74 -1.10
CA THR A 119 -6.56 -5.41 -1.82
C THR A 119 -6.57 -6.04 -3.21
N LEU A 120 -6.84 -7.34 -3.32
CA LEU A 120 -6.88 -8.06 -4.60
C LEU A 120 -7.96 -7.51 -5.54
N CYS A 121 -9.09 -7.03 -5.03
CA CYS A 121 -10.12 -6.37 -5.84
C CYS A 121 -9.68 -4.95 -6.29
N ALA A 122 -8.97 -4.21 -5.44
CA ALA A 122 -8.53 -2.84 -5.74
C ALA A 122 -7.35 -2.78 -6.71
N LEU A 123 -6.49 -3.80 -6.76
CA LEU A 123 -5.33 -3.84 -7.66
C LEU A 123 -5.71 -3.77 -9.16
N PRO A 124 -6.67 -4.56 -9.69
CA PRO A 124 -7.17 -4.38 -11.05
C PRO A 124 -7.70 -2.98 -11.30
N MET A 125 -8.43 -2.39 -10.35
CA MET A 125 -8.95 -1.03 -10.48
C MET A 125 -7.82 0.00 -10.61
N LEU A 126 -6.72 -0.19 -9.87
CA LEU A 126 -5.53 0.65 -9.94
C LEU A 126 -4.84 0.55 -11.31
N VAL A 127 -4.67 -0.66 -11.84
CA VAL A 127 -4.03 -0.89 -13.15
C VAL A 127 -4.91 -0.36 -14.28
N ILE A 128 -6.22 -0.62 -14.24
CA ILE A 128 -7.18 -0.16 -15.26
C ILE A 128 -7.25 1.37 -15.27
N SER A 129 -7.36 2.01 -14.10
CA SER A 129 -7.39 3.48 -14.03
C SER A 129 -6.07 4.11 -14.51
N ALA A 130 -4.93 3.48 -14.26
CA ALA A 130 -3.64 3.91 -14.82
C ALA A 130 -3.61 3.80 -16.35
N ARG A 131 -4.09 2.69 -16.92
CA ARG A 131 -4.14 2.45 -18.38
C ARG A 131 -5.12 3.39 -19.08
N ARG A 132 -6.24 3.75 -18.44
CA ARG A 132 -7.23 4.71 -18.94
C ARG A 132 -6.78 6.17 -18.78
N HIS A 133 -5.58 6.41 -18.24
CA HIS A 133 -5.09 7.75 -17.91
C HIS A 133 -6.03 8.54 -16.98
N ASP A 134 -6.84 7.84 -16.18
CA ASP A 134 -7.71 8.45 -15.19
C ASP A 134 -6.91 8.72 -13.91
N HIS A 135 -6.18 9.83 -13.92
CA HIS A 135 -5.29 10.23 -12.84
C HIS A 135 -6.02 10.43 -11.51
N LYS A 136 -7.27 10.93 -11.55
CA LYS A 136 -8.06 11.17 -10.34
C LYS A 136 -8.43 9.85 -9.67
N ARG A 137 -8.93 8.88 -10.44
CA ARG A 137 -9.28 7.56 -9.92
C ARG A 137 -8.05 6.77 -9.51
N HIS A 138 -7.00 6.77 -10.32
CA HIS A 138 -5.74 6.09 -10.00
C HIS A 138 -5.20 6.56 -8.65
N ARG A 139 -5.13 7.87 -8.45
CA ARG A 139 -4.67 8.47 -7.19
C ARG A 139 -5.54 8.09 -5.99
N ARG A 140 -6.87 8.06 -6.16
CA ARG A 140 -7.80 7.66 -5.09
C ARG A 140 -7.59 6.21 -4.70
N VAL A 141 -7.42 5.31 -5.67
CA VAL A 141 -7.19 3.89 -5.41
C VAL A 141 -5.83 3.66 -4.73
N VAL A 142 -4.76 4.33 -5.20
CA VAL A 142 -3.44 4.25 -4.55
C VAL A 142 -3.53 4.67 -3.08
N ARG A 143 -4.17 5.81 -2.77
CA ARG A 143 -4.34 6.26 -1.38
C ARG A 143 -5.16 5.29 -0.56
N GLY A 144 -6.24 4.76 -1.14
CA GLY A 144 -7.08 3.75 -0.48
C GLY A 144 -6.30 2.49 -0.13
N LEU A 145 -5.42 2.02 -1.02
CA LEU A 145 -4.53 0.88 -0.75
C LEU A 145 -3.46 1.21 0.30
N VAL A 146 -2.82 2.39 0.25
CA VAL A 146 -1.81 2.78 1.24
C VAL A 146 -2.42 2.91 2.63
N ILE A 147 -3.56 3.59 2.76
CA ILE A 147 -4.23 3.78 4.06
C ILE A 147 -4.87 2.46 4.51
N GLY A 148 -5.74 1.90 3.66
CA GLY A 148 -6.61 0.78 3.99
C GLY A 148 -5.87 -0.55 4.08
N ALA A 149 -4.93 -0.82 3.17
CA ALA A 149 -4.19 -2.09 3.18
C ALA A 149 -2.87 -1.96 3.95
N LEU A 150 -1.98 -1.03 3.61
CA LEU A 150 -0.64 -0.98 4.22
C LEU A 150 -0.66 -0.47 5.66
N LEU A 151 -1.17 0.75 5.89
CA LEU A 151 -1.12 1.36 7.22
C LEU A 151 -2.02 0.63 8.22
N THR A 152 -3.22 0.21 7.81
CA THR A 152 -4.09 -0.60 8.66
C THR A 152 -3.48 -1.97 8.95
N ALA A 153 -2.93 -2.69 7.97
CA ALA A 153 -2.29 -3.98 8.24
C ALA A 153 -1.06 -3.82 9.17
N GLY A 154 -0.26 -2.78 8.95
CA GLY A 154 0.84 -2.41 9.85
C GLY A 154 0.35 -2.13 11.27
N PHE A 155 -0.74 -1.36 11.42
CA PHE A 155 -1.34 -1.10 12.72
C PHE A 155 -1.77 -2.39 13.41
N PHE A 156 -2.40 -3.34 12.72
CA PHE A 156 -2.80 -4.63 13.31
C PHE A 156 -1.64 -5.61 13.57
N THR A 157 -0.42 -5.28 13.13
CA THR A 157 0.75 -6.13 13.31
C THR A 157 1.40 -5.99 14.69
N PHE A 158 1.22 -4.85 15.37
CA PHE A 158 1.88 -4.54 16.65
C PHE A 158 1.05 -4.83 17.93
N PRO A 159 -0.25 -4.47 18.03
CA PRO A 159 -1.06 -4.75 19.21
C PRO A 159 -1.47 -6.24 19.28
N PHE A 160 -1.95 -6.67 20.46
CA PHE A 160 -2.50 -8.02 20.72
C PHE A 160 -1.48 -9.16 20.76
N HIS A 161 -0.42 -9.10 21.60
CA HIS A 161 0.48 -10.25 21.83
C HIS A 161 1.01 -10.89 20.52
N ARG A 162 1.06 -10.10 19.43
CA ARG A 162 1.55 -10.50 18.12
C ARG A 162 3.06 -10.47 18.13
N MET A 163 3.68 -11.37 17.38
CA MET A 163 5.12 -11.67 17.42
C MET A 163 6.03 -10.43 17.28
N LEU A 164 5.72 -9.53 16.34
CA LEU A 164 6.50 -8.29 16.14
C LEU A 164 6.29 -7.29 17.29
N GLY A 165 5.08 -7.18 17.84
CA GLY A 165 4.80 -6.36 19.01
C GLY A 165 5.53 -6.85 20.25
N SER A 166 5.56 -8.17 20.48
CA SER A 166 6.29 -8.77 21.60
C SER A 166 7.80 -8.56 21.50
N TRP A 167 8.38 -8.55 20.29
CA TRP A 167 9.80 -8.28 20.11
C TRP A 167 10.17 -6.80 20.25
N LEU A 168 9.22 -5.90 19.95
CA LEU A 168 9.47 -4.47 19.99
C LEU A 168 9.23 -3.88 21.38
N PHE A 169 8.23 -4.34 22.11
CA PHE A 169 7.83 -3.76 23.40
C PHE A 169 8.06 -4.68 24.61
N GLY A 170 8.47 -5.93 24.39
CA GLY A 170 8.98 -6.84 25.43
C GLY A 170 10.50 -6.76 25.54
#